data_AF-A0A1D1VS57-F1
#
_entry.id   AF-A0A1D1VS57-F1
#
_cell.length_a   1.000
_cell.length_b   1.000
_cell.length_c   1.000
_cell.angle_alpha   90.00
_cell.angle_beta   90.00
_cell.angle_gamma   90.00
#
_symmetry.space_group_name_H-M   'P 1'
#
loop_
_entity.id
_entity.type
_entity.pdbx_description
1 polymer ?
#
loop_
_entity_poly.entity_id
_entity_poly.type
_entity_poly.pdbx_seq_one_letter_code
_entity_poly.pdbx_strand_id
1 'polypeptide(L)' 'MFLSQASNDFSHYYLTTASPLDVVFVHPDLGIGGAQRLIVDAAVALQTKGHNVRIVTSHHDPKQ' A
#
# COMPACT_ATOMS: atom_id res chain seq x y z
N MET A 1 -9.07 -43.55 -15.12
CA MET A 1 -8.77 -43.19 -13.72
C MET A 1 -7.76 -42.06 -13.77
N PHE A 2 -8.11 -40.91 -13.19
CA PHE A 2 -7.76 -39.58 -13.66
C PHE A 2 -6.30 -39.15 -13.43
N LEU A 3 -5.67 -38.61 -14.49
CA LEU A 3 -4.57 -37.66 -14.46
C LEU A 3 -5.10 -36.33 -15.06
N SER A 4 -5.39 -35.30 -14.26
CA SER A 4 -5.59 -33.94 -14.82
C SER A 4 -5.55 -32.73 -13.84
N GLN A 5 -4.96 -32.83 -12.63
CA GLN A 5 -5.06 -31.74 -11.63
C GLN A 5 -3.71 -31.45 -10.96
N ALA A 6 -2.69 -31.02 -11.72
CA ALA A 6 -1.41 -30.60 -11.11
C ALA A 6 -0.69 -29.44 -11.82
N SER A 7 -1.24 -28.88 -12.91
CA SER A 7 -0.56 -27.84 -13.69
C SER A 7 -1.03 -26.41 -13.41
N ASN A 8 -2.15 -26.22 -12.71
CA ASN A 8 -2.77 -24.89 -12.56
C ASN A 8 -2.52 -24.20 -11.21
N ASP A 9 -2.06 -24.92 -10.18
CA ASP A 9 -1.88 -24.34 -8.84
C ASP A 9 -0.46 -23.77 -8.60
N PHE A 10 0.56 -24.24 -9.32
CA PHE A 10 1.94 -23.85 -9.02
C PHE A 10 2.33 -22.47 -9.60
N SER A 11 1.73 -22.09 -10.73
CA SER A 11 2.02 -20.82 -11.41
C SER A 11 1.27 -19.63 -10.78
N HIS A 12 0.13 -19.88 -10.13
CA HIS A 12 -0.70 -18.83 -9.54
C HIS A 12 -0.18 -18.32 -8.19
N TYR A 13 0.59 -19.14 -7.45
CA TYR A 13 1.25 -18.76 -6.19
C TYR A 13 2.41 -17.79 -6.42
N TYR A 14 3.23 -17.99 -7.46
CA TYR A 14 4.44 -17.18 -7.69
C TYR A 14 4.20 -15.89 -8.50
N LEU A 15 3.08 -15.76 -9.22
CA LEU A 15 2.84 -14.63 -10.13
C LEU A 15 1.73 -13.65 -9.71
N THR A 16 0.99 -13.91 -8.62
CA THR A 16 -0.22 -13.10 -8.32
C THR A 16 -0.33 -12.48 -6.92
N THR A 17 0.51 -12.80 -5.93
CA THR A 17 0.24 -12.28 -4.56
C THR A 17 1.50 -12.00 -3.74
N ALA A 18 2.23 -10.91 -4.05
CA ALA A 18 2.94 -10.27 -2.94
C ALA A 18 1.87 -9.91 -1.90
N SER A 19 1.95 -10.50 -0.70
CA SER A 19 0.99 -10.23 0.37
C SER A 19 0.85 -8.72 0.58
N PRO A 20 -0.36 -8.20 0.89
CA PRO A 20 -0.54 -6.80 1.23
C PRO A 20 0.55 -6.31 2.19
N LEU A 21 1.23 -5.24 1.80
CA LEU A 21 2.25 -4.62 2.64
C LEU A 21 1.59 -3.57 3.53
N ASP A 22 2.13 -3.40 4.74
CA ASP A 22 1.81 -2.30 5.63
C ASP A 22 2.80 -1.16 5.39
N VAL A 23 2.33 -0.08 4.76
CA VAL A 23 3.15 1.09 4.40
C VAL A 23 2.76 2.28 5.27
N VAL A 24 3.77 2.91 5.88
CA VAL A 24 3.59 4.14 6.67
C VAL A 24 4.41 5.27 6.05
N PHE A 25 3.73 6.34 5.65
CA PHE A 25 4.37 7.61 5.31
C PHE A 25 4.47 8.47 6.56
N VAL A 26 5.67 8.91 6.92
CA VAL A 26 5.89 9.89 7.99
C VAL A 26 6.27 11.21 7.34
N HIS A 27 5.48 12.25 7.58
CA HIS A 27 5.75 13.57 7.03
C HIS A 27 5.48 14.66 8.07
N PRO A 28 6.44 15.56 8.36
CA PRO A 28 6.33 16.50 9.47
C PRO A 28 5.20 17.54 9.30
N ASP A 29 4.71 17.79 8.08
CA ASP A 29 3.57 18.70 7.86
C ASP A 29 2.85 18.44 6.53
N LEU A 30 1.53 18.32 6.51
CA LEU A 30 0.76 18.20 5.26
C LEU A 30 0.21 19.59 4.86
N GLY A 31 1.08 20.48 4.36
CA GLY A 31 0.72 21.78 3.75
C GLY A 31 -0.05 21.72 2.40
N ILE A 32 0.45 22.41 1.36
CA ILE A 32 -0.07 22.30 -0.04
C ILE A 32 1.06 22.09 -1.06
N GLY A 33 2.28 21.79 -0.59
CA GLY A 33 3.47 21.72 -1.41
C GLY A 33 3.60 20.42 -2.21
N GLY A 34 4.57 20.38 -3.13
CA GLY A 34 4.79 19.24 -4.03
C GLY A 34 5.13 17.93 -3.31
N ALA A 35 5.89 17.97 -2.21
CA ALA A 35 6.28 16.77 -1.46
C ALA A 35 5.07 16.03 -0.87
N GLN A 36 4.10 16.79 -0.38
CA GLN A 36 2.85 16.22 0.11
C GLN A 36 2.00 15.67 -1.02
N ARG A 37 1.91 16.39 -2.15
CA ARG A 37 1.17 15.88 -3.30
C ARG A 37 1.74 14.53 -3.75
N LEU A 38 3.06 14.40 -3.78
CA LEU A 38 3.75 13.15 -4.05
C LEU A 38 3.38 12.03 -3.06
N ILE A 39 3.38 12.32 -1.76
CA ILE A 39 2.99 11.35 -0.72
C ILE A 39 1.54 10.90 -0.89
N VAL A 40 0.61 11.83 -1.16
CA VAL A 40 -0.81 11.53 -1.37
C VAL A 40 -0.99 10.66 -2.62
N ASP A 41 -0.37 11.03 -3.73
CA ASP A 41 -0.48 10.28 -4.98
C ASP A 41 0.11 8.86 -4.84
N ALA A 42 1.23 8.71 -4.13
CA ALA A 42 1.82 7.41 -3.82
C ALA A 42 0.95 6.56 -2.88
N ALA A 43 0.39 7.17 -1.84
CA ALA A 43 -0.50 6.49 -0.89
C ALA A 43 -1.76 5.95 -1.58
N VAL A 44 -2.38 6.76 -2.46
CA VAL A 44 -3.54 6.35 -3.26
C VAL A 44 -3.15 5.19 -4.19
N ALA A 45 -2.04 5.30 -4.92
CA ALA A 45 -1.58 4.24 -5.81
C ALA A 45 -1.32 2.91 -5.07
N LEU A 46 -0.79 2.96 -3.85
CA LEU A 46 -0.56 1.78 -3.02
C LEU A 46 -1.88 1.17 -2.48
N GLN A 47 -2.84 2.00 -2.07
CA GLN A 47 -4.17 1.51 -1.68
C GLN A 47 -4.89 0.85 -2.85
N THR A 48 -4.82 1.44 -4.06
CA THR A 48 -5.41 0.85 -5.27
C THR A 48 -4.80 -0.52 -5.62
N LYS A 49 -3.54 -0.76 -5.21
CA LYS A 49 -2.86 -2.06 -5.36
C LYS A 49 -3.16 -3.06 -4.24
N GLY A 50 -4.03 -2.70 -3.28
CA GLY A 50 -4.42 -3.59 -2.18
C GLY A 50 -3.47 -3.59 -0.99
N HIS A 51 -2.64 -2.55 -0.84
CA HIS A 51 -1.78 -2.39 0.34
C HIS A 51 -2.45 -1.58 1.45
N ASN A 52 -2.10 -1.87 2.70
CA ASN A 52 -2.52 -1.09 3.85
C ASN A 52 -1.63 0.15 3.96
N VAL A 53 -2.22 1.34 3.94
CA VAL A 53 -1.45 2.59 3.96
C VAL A 53 -1.91 3.49 5.09
N ARG A 54 -0.96 4.00 5.89
CA ARG A 54 -1.18 5.04 6.89
C ARG A 54 -0.26 6.23 6.64
N ILE A 55 -0.75 7.43 6.92
CA ILE A 55 0.04 8.66 6.89
C ILE A 55 0.06 9.22 8.31
N VAL A 56 1.25 9.44 8.84
CA VAL A 56 1.48 10.03 10.17
C VAL A 56 2.10 11.40 9.96
N THR A 57 1.50 12.41 10.60
CA THR A 57 2.01 13.78 10.60
C THR A 57 2.33 14.23 12.01
N SER A 58 3.27 15.17 12.17
CA SER A 58 3.49 15.86 13.44
C SER A 58 2.47 16.98 13.66
N HIS A 59 1.22 16.80 13.22
CA HIS A 59 0.16 17.75 13.49
C HIS A 59 -0.05 17.84 15.00
N HIS A 60 0.43 18.93 15.59
CA HIS A 60 0.15 19.29 16.97
C HIS A 60 -1.18 20.02 16.99
N ASP A 61 -2.21 19.40 17.61
CA ASP A 61 -3.47 20.08 17.90
C ASP A 61 -3.23 21.04 19.08
N PRO A 62 -3.26 22.38 18.89
CA PRO A 62 -3.01 23.32 19.98
C PRO A 62 -4.13 23.35 21.04
N LYS A 63 -5.24 22.63 20.80
CA LYS A 63 -6.39 22.52 21.70
C LYS A 63 -6.42 21.19 22.47
N GLN A 64 -5.42 20.32 22.32
CA GLN A 64 -5.25 19.07 23.07
C GLN A 64 -4.00 19.09 23.95
#